data_AF-A0A351LAX1-F1
#
_entry.id   AF-A0A351LAX1-F1
#
_cell.length_a   1.000
_cell.length_b   1.000
_cell.length_c   1.000
_cell.angle_alpha   90.00
_cell.angle_beta   90.00
_cell.angle_gamma   90.00
#
_symmetry.space_group_name_H-M   'P 1'
#
loop_
_entity.id
_entity.type
_entity.pdbx_description
1 polymer ?
#
loop_
_entity_poly.entity_id
_entity_poly.type
_entity_poly.pdbx_seq_one_letter_code
_entity_poly.pdbx_strand_id
1 'polypeptide(L)' 'MTQQQESPLKKRREELGLTQRDVAVAVDVSVQTISNWETGRYKEAKLTLPQVKALCKVLNWTVDDLPDDFKAPEC' A
#
# COMPACT_ATOMS: atom_id res chain seq x y z
N MET A 1 -7.03 6.88 24.46
CA MET A 1 -5.93 6.95 23.46
C MET A 1 -6.35 6.06 22.30
N THR A 2 -6.92 6.65 21.25
CA THR A 2 -7.38 5.90 20.09
C THR A 2 -6.17 5.38 19.33
N GLN A 3 -5.88 4.09 19.44
CA GLN A 3 -5.01 3.42 18.48
C GLN A 3 -5.78 3.43 17.15
N GLN A 4 -5.53 4.44 16.30
CA GLN A 4 -5.92 4.36 14.91
C GLN A 4 -5.05 3.25 14.30
N GLN A 5 -5.63 2.08 14.06
CA GLN A 5 -4.95 1.03 13.30
C GLN A 5 -4.80 1.55 11.86
N GLU A 6 -3.60 1.99 11.50
CA GLU A 6 -3.31 2.52 10.17
C GLU A 6 -3.06 1.39 9.17
N SER A 7 -3.39 1.64 7.89
CA SER A 7 -3.11 0.70 6.81
C SER A 7 -1.62 0.32 6.78
N PRO A 8 -1.27 -0.97 6.61
CA PRO A 8 0.13 -1.41 6.53
C PRO A 8 0.87 -0.75 5.36
N LEU A 9 0.16 -0.52 4.24
CA LEU A 9 0.67 0.22 3.09
C LEU A 9 1.00 1.67 3.45
N LYS A 10 0.06 2.35 4.12
CA LYS A 10 0.24 3.74 4.55
C LYS A 10 1.42 3.89 5.50
N LYS A 11 1.46 3.03 6.53
CA LYS A 11 2.51 3.00 7.53
C LYS A 11 3.88 2.83 6.88
N ARG A 12 4.03 1.83 6.00
CA ARG A 12 5.31 1.56 5.33
C ARG A 12 5.76 2.70 4.44
N ARG A 13 4.82 3.29 3.69
CA ARG A 13 5.09 4.45 2.83
C ARG A 13 5.63 5.62 3.66
N GLU A 14 5.03 5.89 4.81
CA GLU A 14 5.44 6.98 5.70
C GLU A 14 6.79 6.71 6.39
N GLU A 15 7.07 5.47 6.79
CA GLU A 15 8.40 5.05 7.29
C GLU A 15 9.53 5.33 6.29
N LEU A 16 9.22 5.24 4.99
CA LEU A 16 10.17 5.49 3.90
C LEU A 16 10.17 6.95 3.41
N GLY A 17 9.35 7.83 4.00
CA GLY A 17 9.23 9.23 3.60
C GLY A 17 8.60 9.43 2.20
N LEU A 18 7.85 8.45 1.71
CA LEU A 18 7.25 8.46 0.37
C LEU A 18 5.88 9.13 0.38
N THR A 19 5.52 9.80 -0.72
CA THR A 19 4.15 10.26 -0.96
C THR A 19 3.32 9.19 -1.67
N GLN A 20 1.98 9.28 -1.61
CA GLN A 20 1.12 8.39 -2.39
C GLN A 20 1.43 8.47 -3.89
N ARG A 21 1.87 9.63 -4.38
CA ARG A 21 2.27 9.84 -5.78
C ARG A 21 3.55 9.07 -6.12
N ASP A 22 4.53 9.01 -5.23
CA ASP A 22 5.77 8.27 -5.47
C ASP A 22 5.50 6.78 -5.66
N VAL A 23 4.65 6.21 -4.80
CA VAL A 23 4.22 4.81 -4.91
C VAL A 23 3.39 4.60 -6.18
N ALA A 24 2.45 5.49 -6.49
CA ALA A 24 1.61 5.40 -7.69
C ALA A 24 2.43 5.39 -8.98
N VAL A 25 3.43 6.28 -9.09
CA VAL A 25 4.35 6.34 -10.24
C VAL A 25 5.20 5.09 -10.34
N ALA A 26 5.73 4.58 -9.23
CA ALA A 26 6.55 3.38 -9.23
C ALA A 26 5.76 2.12 -9.65
N VAL A 27 4.50 2.02 -9.23
CA VAL A 27 3.62 0.85 -9.45
C VAL A 27 2.81 0.98 -10.74
N ASP A 28 2.89 2.11 -11.44
CA ASP A 28 2.10 2.40 -12.65
C ASP A 28 0.59 2.31 -12.39
N VAL A 29 0.11 3.05 -11.39
CA VAL A 29 -1.31 3.18 -11.04
C VAL A 29 -1.66 4.63 -10.74
N SER A 30 -2.95 4.93 -10.60
CA SER A 30 -3.37 6.28 -10.20
C SER A 30 -3.10 6.53 -8.71
N VAL A 31 -2.88 7.80 -8.33
CA VAL A 31 -2.77 8.19 -6.91
C VAL A 31 -4.05 7.84 -6.13
N GLN A 32 -5.21 7.94 -6.80
CA GLN A 32 -6.49 7.54 -6.23
C GLN A 32 -6.53 6.03 -5.91
N THR A 33 -5.88 5.19 -6.73
CA THR A 33 -5.75 3.75 -6.47
C THR A 33 -5.00 3.50 -5.17
N ILE A 34 -3.88 4.20 -4.93
CA ILE A 34 -3.11 4.09 -3.68
C ILE A 34 -3.96 4.55 -2.48
N SER A 35 -4.60 5.70 -2.59
CA SER A 35 -5.49 6.23 -1.54
C SER A 35 -6.65 5.27 -1.21
N ASN A 36 -7.22 4.64 -2.24
CA ASN A 36 -8.27 3.63 -2.08
C ASN A 36 -7.78 2.37 -1.35
N TRP A 37 -6.55 1.92 -1.62
CA TRP A 37 -5.94 0.80 -0.90
C TRP A 37 -5.68 1.14 0.57
N GLU A 38 -5.12 2.33 0.85
CA GLU A 38 -4.83 2.78 2.21
C GLU A 38 -6.10 3.00 3.06
N THR A 39 -7.21 3.36 2.43
CA THR A 39 -8.48 3.61 3.11
C THR A 39 -9.41 2.39 3.15
N GLY A 40 -9.04 1.29 2.50
CA GLY A 40 -9.87 0.07 2.42
C GLY A 40 -11.17 0.25 1.64
N ARG A 41 -11.30 1.28 0.79
CA ARG A 41 -12.50 1.50 -0.04
C ARG A 41 -12.68 0.43 -1.11
N TYR A 42 -11.63 -0.29 -1.47
CA TYR A 42 -11.69 -1.46 -2.34
C TYR A 42 -11.38 -2.73 -1.54
N LYS A 43 -12.25 -3.73 -1.69
CA LYS A 43 -12.13 -5.03 -1.02
C LYS A 43 -10.88 -5.81 -1.44
N GLU A 44 -10.41 -5.61 -2.66
CA GLU A 44 -9.29 -6.38 -3.24
C GLU A 44 -8.42 -5.48 -4.11
N ALA A 45 -7.12 -5.43 -3.82
CA ALA A 45 -6.15 -4.77 -4.67
C ALA A 45 -5.84 -5.67 -5.88
N LYS A 46 -6.35 -5.30 -7.06
CA LYS A 46 -6.05 -6.01 -8.31
C LYS A 46 -4.74 -5.49 -8.88
N LEU A 47 -3.68 -6.29 -8.73
CA LEU A 47 -2.34 -6.00 -9.24
C LEU A 47 -1.87 -7.12 -10.17
N THR A 48 -1.17 -6.74 -11.23
CA THR A 48 -0.42 -7.68 -12.07
C THR A 48 0.93 -8.02 -11.42
N LEU A 49 1.55 -9.15 -11.79
CA LEU A 49 2.87 -9.53 -11.24
C LEU A 49 3.96 -8.44 -11.39
N PRO A 50 4.07 -7.70 -12.51
CA PRO A 50 4.99 -6.58 -12.62
C PRO A 50 4.72 -5.48 -11.59
N GLN A 51 3.44 -5.17 -11.33
CA GLN A 51 3.04 -4.16 -10.35
C GLN A 51 3.32 -4.62 -8.92
N VAL A 52 3.12 -5.91 -8.61
CA VAL A 52 3.53 -6.49 -7.31
C VAL A 52 5.04 -6.35 -7.12
N LYS A 53 5.85 -6.71 -8.13
CA LYS A 53 7.31 -6.54 -8.07
C LYS A 53 7.72 -5.08 -7.87
N ALA A 54 7.06 -4.15 -8.57
CA ALA A 54 7.31 -2.73 -8.43
C ALA A 54 6.94 -2.21 -7.03
N LEU A 55 5.82 -2.68 -6.49
CA LEU A 55 5.35 -2.34 -5.14
C LEU A 55 6.33 -2.84 -4.08
N CYS A 56 6.75 -4.10 -4.15
CA CYS A 56 7.79 -4.66 -3.28
C CYS A 56 9.08 -3.84 -3.34
N LYS A 57 9.51 -3.45 -4.55
CA LYS A 57 10.73 -2.66 -4.75
C LYS A 57 10.65 -1.26 -4.14
N VAL A 58 9.54 -0.53 -4.35
CA VAL A 58 9.41 0.85 -3.85
C VAL A 58 9.17 0.89 -2.33
N LEU A 59 8.45 -0.08 -1.77
CA LEU A 59 8.18 -0.17 -0.34
C LEU A 59 9.22 -0.96 0.44
N ASN A 60 10.28 -1.43 -0.24
CA ASN A 60 11.30 -2.27 0.33
C ASN A 60 10.69 -3.44 1.14
N TRP A 61 9.73 -4.12 0.51
CA TRP A 61 9.11 -5.35 0.99
C TRP A 61 9.66 -6.54 0.22
N THR A 62 9.84 -7.65 0.92
CA THR A 62 9.97 -8.95 0.25
C THR A 62 8.57 -9.51 -0.05
N VAL A 63 8.51 -10.65 -0.75
CA VAL A 63 7.23 -11.35 -0.95
C VAL A 63 6.67 -11.90 0.37
N ASP A 64 7.55 -12.20 1.33
CA ASP A 64 7.17 -12.73 2.65
C ASP A 64 6.61 -11.63 3.58
N ASP A 65 7.12 -10.40 3.43
CA ASP A 65 6.64 -9.22 4.19
C ASP A 65 5.38 -8.57 3.59
N LEU A 66 4.95 -9.03 2.40
CA LEU A 66 3.81 -8.45 1.72
C LEU A 66 2.54 -8.81 2.51
N PRO A 67 1.76 -7.82 2.99
CA PRO A 67 0.52 -8.12 3.69
C PRO A 67 -0.52 -8.70 2.73
N ASP A 68 -1.37 -9.60 3.22
CA ASP A 68 -2.50 -10.14 2.47
C ASP A 68 -3.51 -9.05 2.07
N ASP A 69 -3.58 -7.97 2.87
CA ASP A 69 -4.48 -6.85 2.70
C ASP A 69 -3.79 -5.50 2.95
N PHE A 70 -4.10 -4.50 2.13
CA PHE A 70 -3.59 -3.14 2.33
C PHE A 70 -4.50 -2.28 3.21
N LYS A 71 -5.73 -2.72 3.51
CA LYS A 71 -6.65 -1.98 4.39
C LYS A 71 -6.17 -2.04 5.84
N ALA A 72 -6.60 -1.06 6.64
CA ALA A 72 -6.52 -1.19 8.09
C ALA A 72 -7.34 -2.41 8.55
N PRO A 73 -6.88 -3.19 9.55
CA PRO A 73 -7.69 -4.25 10.14
C PRO A 73 -9.01 -3.67 10.67
N GLU A 74 -10.11 -4.32 10.35
CA GLU A 74 -11.44 -3.94 10.86
C GLU A 74 -11.42 -4.09 12.39
N CYS A 75 -11.71 -3.01 13.11
CA CYS A 75 -11.75 -2.98 14.58
C CYS A 75 -12.76 -3.97 15.15
#